data_AF-A0A8J7ZAP4-F1
#
_entry.id   AF-A0A8J7ZAP4-F1
#
_cell.length_a   1.000
_cell.length_b   1.000
_cell.length_c   1.000
_cell.angle_alpha   90.00
_cell.angle_beta   90.00
_cell.angle_gamma   90.00
#
_symmetry.space_group_name_H-M   'P 1'
#
loop_
_entity.id
_entity.type
_entity.pdbx_description
1 polymer ?
#
loop_
_entity_poly.entity_id
_entity_poly.type
_entity_poly.pdbx_seq_one_letter_code
_entity_poly.pdbx_strand_id
1 'polypeptide(L)'
;MATNEKIKPTITDLLSLDMPSLFRMSPSGDKIAYGMRQANWNKNFYETIIYIYYTKNKKTVQLSRSGIASDIHWINNESLAAMIKFDGEKSSSQIYLFENLIGEPLKITEHKNGIQSFRPFANGFLYKANDPKRNEKKKRKDEFGTILH
;
A
#
# COMPACT_ATOMS: atom_id res chain seq x y z
N MET A 1 32.31 -8.94 31.32
CA MET A 1 30.90 -9.32 31.57
C MET A 1 30.05 -8.09 31.24
N ALA A 2 29.29 -8.12 30.14
CA ALA A 2 28.45 -6.98 29.77
C ALA A 2 27.23 -6.93 30.69
N THR A 3 27.12 -5.86 31.47
CA THR A 3 25.94 -5.55 32.27
C THR A 3 24.74 -5.37 31.35
N ASN A 4 23.76 -6.25 31.48
CA ASN A 4 22.51 -6.21 30.74
C ASN A 4 21.65 -5.06 31.31
N GLU A 5 21.98 -3.82 30.94
CA GLU A 5 21.17 -2.65 31.29
C GLU A 5 19.80 -2.77 30.62
N LYS A 6 18.74 -2.81 31.45
CA LYS A 6 17.36 -2.79 30.97
C LYS A 6 17.09 -1.44 30.30
N ILE A 7 17.01 -1.45 28.97
CA ILE A 7 16.58 -0.30 28.17
C ILE A 7 15.14 0.05 28.60
N LYS A 8 14.93 1.30 29.02
CA LYS A 8 13.59 1.84 29.32
C LYS A 8 12.99 2.33 28.00
N PRO A 9 11.87 1.76 27.53
CA PRO A 9 11.23 2.21 26.29
C PRO A 9 10.81 3.67 26.37
N THR A 10 10.99 4.39 25.27
CA THR A 10 10.59 5.78 25.08
C THR A 10 9.35 5.87 24.18
N ILE A 11 8.77 7.07 24.09
CA ILE A 11 7.70 7.35 23.11
C ILE A 11 8.22 7.18 21.68
N THR A 12 9.48 7.53 21.42
CA THR A 12 10.13 7.33 20.12
C THR A 12 10.22 5.84 19.77
N ASP A 13 10.54 4.99 20.74
CA ASP A 13 10.56 3.53 20.53
C ASP A 13 9.17 3.02 20.20
N LEU A 14 8.14 3.49 20.92
CA LEU A 14 6.75 3.15 20.66
C LEU A 14 6.30 3.54 19.25
N LEU A 15 6.64 4.74 18.79
CA LEU A 15 6.30 5.22 17.43
C LEU A 15 7.13 4.55 16.34
N SER A 16 8.33 4.07 16.66
CA SER A 16 9.22 3.37 15.72
C SER A 16 8.94 1.87 15.61
N LEU A 17 7.91 1.36 16.29
CA LEU A 17 7.57 -0.05 16.20
C LEU A 17 7.09 -0.40 14.79
N ASP A 18 7.83 -1.30 14.15
CA ASP A 18 7.47 -1.91 12.90
C ASP A 18 6.26 -2.84 13.10
N MET A 19 5.19 -2.59 12.34
CA MET A 19 3.93 -3.32 12.48
C MET A 19 3.58 -4.05 11.18
N PRO A 20 3.71 -5.38 11.13
CA PRO A 20 3.40 -6.15 9.93
C PRO A 20 1.89 -6.24 9.69
N SER A 21 1.48 -6.27 8.43
CA SER A 21 0.09 -6.20 7.97
C SER A 21 -0.06 -6.78 6.56
N LEU A 22 -1.28 -6.77 5.98
CA LEU A 22 -1.56 -7.10 4.58
C LEU A 22 -1.06 -8.48 4.10
N PHE A 23 -0.95 -9.47 4.98
CA PHE A 23 -0.43 -10.80 4.61
C PHE A 23 -1.23 -11.47 3.48
N ARG A 24 -0.51 -11.98 2.47
CA ARG A 24 -1.02 -12.81 1.36
C ARG A 24 0.00 -13.86 0.94
N MET A 25 -0.41 -15.12 0.92
CA MET A 25 0.41 -16.21 0.40
C MET A 25 0.26 -16.32 -1.13
N SER A 26 1.35 -16.63 -1.84
CA SER A 26 1.33 -16.91 -3.28
C SER A 26 0.48 -18.15 -3.56
N PRO A 27 -0.07 -18.31 -4.79
CA PRO A 27 -0.87 -19.48 -5.14
C PRO A 27 -0.13 -20.82 -4.90
N SER A 28 1.18 -20.85 -5.14
CA SER A 28 2.03 -22.03 -4.90
C SER A 28 2.46 -22.21 -3.44
N GLY A 29 2.23 -21.24 -2.55
CA GLY A 29 2.64 -21.31 -1.14
C GLY A 29 4.13 -21.09 -0.87
N ASP A 30 4.92 -20.77 -1.89
CA ASP A 30 6.37 -20.58 -1.79
C ASP A 30 6.80 -19.17 -1.33
N LYS A 31 5.86 -18.23 -1.36
CA LYS A 31 6.08 -16.81 -1.05
C LYS A 31 4.95 -16.24 -0.21
N ILE A 32 5.27 -15.34 0.71
CA ILE A 32 4.30 -14.55 1.46
C ILE A 32 4.62 -13.08 1.21
N ALA A 33 3.67 -12.36 0.61
CA ALA A 33 3.71 -10.91 0.54
C ALA A 33 3.07 -10.33 1.80
N TYR A 34 3.67 -9.27 2.35
CA TYR A 34 3.10 -8.56 3.49
C TYR A 34 3.56 -7.10 3.48
N GLY A 35 2.77 -6.23 4.10
CA GLY A 35 3.12 -4.84 4.35
C GLY A 35 3.80 -4.70 5.71
N MET A 36 4.83 -3.89 5.82
CA MET A 36 5.41 -3.45 7.08
C MET A 36 5.13 -1.97 7.25
N ARG A 37 4.33 -1.62 8.27
CA ARG A 37 4.11 -0.22 8.62
C ARG A 37 5.28 0.27 9.45
N GLN A 38 5.93 1.33 8.99
CA GLN A 38 7.17 1.86 9.59
C GLN A 38 7.08 3.39 9.67
N ALA A 39 7.68 3.98 10.71
CA ALA A 39 7.74 5.44 10.84
C ALA A 39 8.77 6.02 9.88
N ASN A 40 8.34 6.90 8.97
CA ASN A 40 9.25 7.72 8.18
C ASN A 40 9.44 9.07 8.88
N TRP A 41 10.47 9.13 9.74
CA TRP A 41 10.79 10.31 10.54
C TRP A 41 11.13 11.54 9.71
N ASN A 42 11.77 11.35 8.55
CA ASN A 42 12.12 12.45 7.64
C ASN A 42 10.89 13.12 7.04
N LYS A 43 9.84 12.35 6.74
CA LYS A 43 8.60 12.85 6.15
C LYS A 43 7.47 13.06 7.16
N ASN A 44 7.69 12.71 8.43
CA ASN A 44 6.72 12.82 9.51
C ASN A 44 5.38 12.10 9.24
N PHE A 45 5.43 10.90 8.65
CA PHE A 45 4.26 10.04 8.48
C PHE A 45 4.66 8.56 8.48
N TYR A 46 3.68 7.65 8.55
CA TYR A 46 3.93 6.21 8.46
C TYR A 46 3.83 5.71 7.02
N GLU A 47 4.85 5.00 6.57
CA GLU A 47 4.81 4.26 5.32
C GLU A 47 4.31 2.84 5.57
N THR A 48 3.87 2.17 4.50
CA THR A 48 3.58 0.73 4.55
C THR A 48 4.27 0.10 3.36
N ILE A 49 5.42 -0.50 3.63
CA ILE A 49 6.37 -1.03 2.66
C ILE A 49 6.08 -2.51 2.42
N ILE A 50 6.07 -2.93 1.15
CA ILE A 50 5.79 -4.33 0.80
C ILE A 50 7.08 -5.14 0.86
N TYR A 51 7.02 -6.28 1.51
CA TYR A 51 8.08 -7.28 1.58
C TYR A 51 7.57 -8.62 1.06
N ILE A 52 8.49 -9.43 0.51
CA ILE A 52 8.27 -10.81 0.11
C ILE A 52 9.13 -11.72 0.97
N TYR A 53 8.51 -12.63 1.70
CA TYR A 53 9.16 -13.72 2.39
C TYR A 53 9.12 -15.00 1.53
N TYR A 54 10.29 -15.55 1.21
CA TYR A 54 10.45 -16.80 0.50
C TYR A 54 10.53 -17.96 1.51
N THR A 55 9.56 -18.88 1.47
CA THR A 55 9.43 -19.93 2.49
C THR A 55 10.56 -20.97 2.40
N LYS A 56 10.98 -21.31 1.18
CA LYS A 56 12.00 -22.34 0.92
C LYS A 56 13.37 -22.01 1.54
N ASN A 57 13.84 -20.78 1.39
CA ASN A 57 15.15 -20.34 1.87
C ASN A 57 15.07 -19.41 3.09
N LYS A 58 13.87 -19.18 3.62
CA LYS A 58 13.59 -18.30 4.77
C LYS A 58 14.15 -16.88 4.61
N LYS A 59 14.16 -16.36 3.38
CA LYS A 59 14.68 -15.03 3.05
C LYS A 59 13.55 -14.02 2.88
N THR A 60 13.71 -12.85 3.47
CA THR A 60 12.85 -11.69 3.19
C THR A 60 13.56 -10.73 2.25
N VAL A 61 12.83 -10.21 1.27
CA VAL A 61 13.28 -9.10 0.41
C VAL A 61 12.26 -7.97 0.43
N GLN A 62 12.75 -6.74 0.41
CA GLN A 62 11.90 -5.57 0.23
C GLN A 62 11.48 -5.46 -1.23
N LEU A 63 10.20 -5.27 -1.50
CA LEU A 63 9.63 -5.14 -2.85
C LEU A 63 9.37 -3.68 -3.22
N SER A 64 8.65 -2.93 -2.37
CA SER A 64 8.43 -1.50 -2.62
C SER A 64 9.45 -0.64 -1.89
N ARG A 65 9.91 0.46 -2.49
CA ARG A 65 10.91 1.35 -1.87
C ARG A 65 10.31 2.38 -0.93
N SER A 66 9.08 2.80 -1.18
CA SER A 66 8.40 3.86 -0.46
C SER A 66 6.87 3.71 -0.59
N GLY A 67 6.14 4.62 0.04
CA GLY A 67 4.71 4.75 -0.14
C GLY A 67 3.87 4.00 0.90
N ILE A 68 2.57 4.13 0.75
CA ILE A 68 1.58 3.60 1.69
C ILE A 68 0.77 2.53 0.96
N ALA A 69 1.21 1.27 1.07
CA ALA A 69 0.44 0.12 0.61
C ALA A 69 -0.80 -0.08 1.49
N SER A 70 -1.93 -0.41 0.85
CA SER A 70 -3.24 -0.50 1.51
C SER A 70 -4.04 -1.75 1.18
N ASP A 71 -3.74 -2.43 0.07
CA ASP A 71 -4.19 -3.80 -0.23
C ASP A 71 -3.19 -4.44 -1.20
N ILE A 72 -3.06 -5.77 -1.16
CA ILE A 72 -2.19 -6.53 -2.07
C ILE A 72 -2.88 -7.83 -2.47
N HIS A 73 -2.64 -8.26 -3.72
CA HIS A 73 -3.17 -9.49 -4.29
C HIS A 73 -2.18 -10.12 -5.25
N TRP A 74 -1.94 -11.43 -5.10
CA TRP A 74 -1.21 -12.19 -6.10
C TRP A 74 -2.06 -12.35 -7.36
N ILE A 75 -1.44 -12.11 -8.52
CA ILE A 75 -2.05 -12.33 -9.84
C ILE A 75 -1.71 -13.73 -10.34
N ASN A 76 -0.49 -14.15 -10.06
CA ASN A 76 0.03 -15.48 -10.32
C ASN A 76 1.16 -15.75 -9.31
N ASN A 77 2.03 -16.74 -9.57
CA ASN A 77 3.14 -17.07 -8.67
C ASN A 77 4.27 -16.04 -8.65
N GLU A 78 4.33 -15.12 -9.60
CA GLU A 78 5.48 -14.23 -9.83
C GLU A 78 5.07 -12.76 -9.90
N SER A 79 3.78 -12.47 -9.94
CA SER A 79 3.26 -11.11 -10.09
C SER A 79 2.33 -10.75 -8.93
N LEU A 80 2.58 -9.58 -8.35
CA LEU A 80 1.82 -9.03 -7.23
C LEU A 80 1.22 -7.69 -7.64
N ALA A 81 -0.09 -7.56 -7.54
CA ALA A 81 -0.74 -6.25 -7.61
C ALA A 81 -0.86 -5.65 -6.21
N ALA A 82 -0.68 -4.34 -6.11
CA ALA A 82 -0.76 -3.60 -4.86
C ALA A 82 -1.49 -2.27 -5.07
N MET A 83 -2.29 -1.87 -4.09
CA MET A 83 -2.87 -0.54 -4.01
C MET A 83 -1.97 0.34 -3.14
N ILE A 84 -1.23 1.25 -3.78
CA ILE A 84 -0.20 2.06 -3.14
C ILE A 84 -0.48 3.53 -3.40
N LYS A 85 -0.29 4.37 -2.38
CA LYS A 85 -0.12 5.81 -2.56
C LYS A 85 1.37 6.13 -2.48
N PHE A 86 2.00 6.46 -3.61
CA PHE A 86 3.37 6.96 -3.62
C PHE A 86 3.43 8.44 -3.24
N ASP A 87 4.60 8.87 -2.80
CA ASP A 87 4.85 10.27 -2.52
C ASP A 87 4.79 11.12 -3.80
N GLY A 88 4.30 12.35 -3.70
CA GLY A 88 4.08 13.23 -4.84
C GLY A 88 2.85 12.93 -5.71
N GLU A 89 2.14 11.81 -5.49
CA GLU A 89 0.87 11.57 -6.18
C GLU A 89 -0.22 12.53 -5.69
N LYS A 90 -0.79 13.30 -6.62
CA LYS A 90 -1.93 14.20 -6.35
C LYS A 90 -3.20 13.42 -5.99
N SER A 91 -3.34 12.22 -6.54
CA SER A 91 -4.49 11.35 -6.28
C SER A 91 -4.17 10.40 -5.11
N SER A 92 -5.21 9.88 -4.47
CA SER A 92 -5.10 8.77 -3.52
C SER A 92 -4.61 7.50 -4.22
N SER A 93 -4.42 6.44 -3.44
CA SER A 93 -3.82 5.17 -3.86
C SER A 93 -4.26 4.69 -5.25
N GLN A 94 -3.31 4.22 -6.05
CA GLN A 94 -3.55 3.60 -7.35
C GLN A 94 -3.17 2.12 -7.32
N ILE A 95 -3.61 1.36 -8.32
CA ILE A 95 -3.18 -0.03 -8.51
C ILE A 95 -1.84 -0.02 -9.26
N TYR A 96 -0.89 -0.75 -8.72
CA TYR A 96 0.44 -0.99 -9.25
C TYR A 96 0.67 -2.49 -9.40
N LEU A 97 1.38 -2.90 -10.45
CA LEU A 97 1.74 -4.29 -10.73
C LEU A 97 3.26 -4.46 -10.63
N PHE A 98 3.69 -5.34 -9.73
CA PHE A 98 5.06 -5.81 -9.64
C PHE A 98 5.18 -7.10 -10.46
N GLU A 99 5.66 -6.99 -11.70
CA GLU A 99 5.93 -8.14 -12.55
C GLU A 99 7.24 -8.80 -12.14
N ASN A 100 7.24 -10.13 -12.06
CA ASN A 100 8.39 -10.96 -11.65
C ASN A 100 9.02 -10.55 -10.30
N LEU A 101 8.33 -9.76 -9.49
CA LEU A 101 8.79 -9.20 -8.22
C LEU A 101 10.11 -8.42 -8.31
N ILE A 102 10.43 -7.86 -9.48
CA ILE A 102 11.67 -7.11 -9.72
C ILE A 102 11.37 -5.74 -10.34
N GLY A 103 12.28 -4.79 -10.11
CA GLY A 103 12.22 -3.47 -10.75
C GLY A 103 11.17 -2.54 -10.16
N GLU A 104 10.88 -1.47 -10.91
CA GLU A 104 9.85 -0.50 -10.57
C GLU A 104 8.48 -1.03 -10.99
N PRO A 105 7.42 -0.84 -10.18
CA PRO A 105 6.10 -1.35 -10.51
C PRO A 105 5.45 -0.58 -11.66
N LEU A 106 4.67 -1.29 -12.48
CA LEU A 106 3.84 -0.70 -13.51
C LEU A 106 2.57 -0.08 -12.90
N LYS A 107 2.32 1.19 -13.17
CA LYS A 107 1.07 1.86 -12.76
C LYS A 107 -0.08 1.39 -13.67
N ILE A 108 -1.09 0.76 -13.09
CA ILE A 108 -2.25 0.18 -13.81
C ILE A 108 -3.41 1.16 -13.87
N THR A 109 -3.57 2.02 -12.87
CA THR A 109 -4.67 2.98 -12.81
C THR A 109 -4.18 4.41 -12.62
N GLU A 110 -4.91 5.36 -13.20
CA GLU A 110 -4.73 6.79 -12.96
C GLU A 110 -6.09 7.45 -12.71
N HIS A 111 -6.74 7.03 -11.64
CA HIS A 111 -8.06 7.55 -11.30
C HIS A 111 -7.96 8.82 -10.45
N LYS A 112 -8.61 9.93 -10.85
CA LYS A 112 -8.50 11.26 -10.20
C LYS A 112 -8.71 11.23 -8.68
N ASN A 113 -9.68 10.45 -8.21
CA ASN A 113 -10.00 10.32 -6.78
C ASN A 113 -9.33 9.10 -6.12
N GLY A 114 -8.35 8.49 -6.78
CA GLY A 114 -7.74 7.22 -6.41
C GLY A 114 -8.72 6.06 -6.36
N ILE A 115 -8.19 4.94 -5.92
CA ILE A 115 -8.85 3.65 -5.77
C ILE A 115 -9.09 3.39 -4.28
N GLN A 116 -10.26 2.88 -3.94
CA GLN A 116 -10.65 2.56 -2.55
C GLN A 116 -10.44 1.08 -2.22
N SER A 117 -10.63 0.21 -3.20
CA SER A 117 -10.46 -1.23 -3.08
C SER A 117 -10.40 -1.85 -4.46
N PHE A 118 -9.68 -2.96 -4.60
CA PHE A 118 -9.62 -3.69 -5.87
C PHE A 118 -9.56 -5.20 -5.64
N ARG A 119 -9.89 -5.98 -6.67
CA ARG A 119 -9.70 -7.42 -6.74
C ARG A 119 -9.22 -7.80 -8.14
N PRO A 120 -8.27 -8.74 -8.28
CA PRO A 120 -8.02 -9.40 -9.55
C PRO A 120 -9.30 -10.08 -10.05
N PHE A 121 -9.57 -9.98 -11.35
CA PHE A 121 -10.70 -10.63 -11.99
C PHE A 121 -10.40 -10.87 -13.47
N ALA A 122 -10.47 -12.14 -13.89
CA ALA A 122 -10.06 -12.57 -15.23
C ALA A 122 -8.66 -12.02 -15.58
N ASN A 123 -8.52 -11.35 -16.73
CA ASN A 123 -7.25 -10.78 -17.20
C ASN A 123 -7.03 -9.33 -16.71
N GLY A 124 -7.69 -8.91 -15.64
CA GLY A 124 -7.59 -7.54 -15.15
C GLY A 124 -8.04 -7.38 -13.71
N PHE A 125 -8.63 -6.22 -13.43
CA PHE A 125 -9.01 -5.79 -12.08
C PHE A 125 -10.42 -5.22 -12.06
N LEU A 126 -11.17 -5.59 -11.02
CA LEU A 126 -12.36 -4.84 -10.60
C LEU A 126 -11.94 -3.90 -9.47
N TYR A 127 -12.33 -2.62 -9.56
CA TYR A 127 -12.01 -1.64 -8.55
C TYR A 127 -13.19 -0.74 -8.20
N LYS A 128 -13.16 -0.21 -6.98
CA LYS A 128 -14.10 0.80 -6.49
C LYS A 128 -13.40 2.14 -6.36
N ALA A 129 -14.02 3.19 -6.88
CA ALA A 129 -13.54 4.56 -6.75
C ALA A 129 -14.72 5.54 -6.62
N ASN A 130 -14.50 6.68 -5.98
CA ASN A 130 -15.50 7.75 -5.94
C ASN A 130 -15.56 8.46 -7.29
N ASP A 131 -16.76 8.68 -7.84
CA ASP A 131 -16.94 9.45 -9.08
C ASP A 131 -16.38 10.89 -8.92
N PRO A 132 -15.43 11.32 -9.78
CA PRO A 132 -14.93 12.69 -9.82
C PRO A 132 -16.01 13.76 -9.89
N LYS A 133 -17.03 13.55 -10.72
CA LYS A 133 -18.11 14.52 -10.97
C LYS A 133 -19.00 14.70 -9.75
N ARG A 134 -19.18 13.64 -8.94
CA ARG A 134 -19.94 13.72 -7.69
C ARG A 134 -19.24 14.60 -6.65
N ASN A 135 -17.90 14.54 -6.56
CA ASN A 135 -17.13 15.39 -5.65
C ASN A 135 -17.16 16.86 -6.08
N GLU A 136 -17.07 17.14 -7.39
CA GLU A 136 -17.17 18.50 -7.92
C GLU A 136 -18.56 19.11 -7.68
N LYS A 137 -19.64 18.33 -7.93
CA LYS A 137 -21.01 18.75 -7.62
C LYS A 137 -21.22 19.00 -6.13
N LYS A 138 -20.63 18.17 -5.26
CA LYS A 138 -20.70 18.35 -3.80
C LYS A 138 -20.03 19.65 -3.38
N LYS A 139 -18.79 19.91 -3.84
CA LYS A 139 -18.10 21.19 -3.60
C LYS A 139 -18.93 22.39 -4.03
N ARG A 140 -19.50 22.32 -5.24
CA ARG A 140 -20.36 23.40 -5.75
C ARG A 140 -21.61 23.59 -4.89
N LYS A 141 -22.23 22.51 -4.42
CA LYS A 141 -23.41 22.60 -3.54
C LYS A 141 -23.07 23.18 -2.17
N ASP A 142 -21.90 22.85 -1.62
CA ASP A 142 -21.43 23.38 -0.34
C ASP A 142 -21.06 24.87 -0.46
N GLU A 143 -20.48 25.31 -1.58
CA GLU A 143 -20.13 26.72 -1.83
C GLU A 143 -21.32 27.60 -2.24
N PHE A 144 -22.22 27.09 -3.08
CA PHE A 144 -23.27 27.91 -3.73
C PHE A 144 -24.70 27.52 -3.35
N GLY A 145 -24.88 26.55 -2.43
CA GLY A 145 -26.20 26.05 -2.05
C GLY A 145 -26.86 25.15 -3.11
N THR A 146 -28.11 24.75 -2.86
CA THR A 146 -28.91 23.98 -3.82
C THR A 146 -29.69 24.95 -4.69
N ILE A 147 -29.48 24.93 -6.01
CA ILE A 147 -30.37 25.64 -6.94
C ILE A 147 -31.70 24.89 -6.93
N LEU A 148 -32.70 25.44 -6.25
CA LEU A 148 -34.10 25.02 -6.38
C LEU A 148 -34.63 25.66 -7.66
N HIS A 149 -35.05 24.82 -8.62
CA HIS A 149 -35.87 25.24 -9.75
C HIS A 149 -37.34 25.12 -9.36
#